data_AF-A0A452YUC1-F1
#
_entry.id   AF-A0A452YUC1-F1
#
_cell.length_a   1.000
_cell.length_b   1.000
_cell.length_c   1.000
_cell.angle_alpha   90.00
_cell.angle_beta   90.00
_cell.angle_gamma   90.00
#
_symmetry.space_group_name_H-M   'P 1'
#
loop_
_entity.id
_entity.type
_entity.pdbx_description
1 polymer ?
#
loop_
_entity_poly.entity_id
_entity_poly.type
_entity_poly.pdbx_seq_one_letter_code
_entity_poly.pdbx_strand_id
1 'polypeptide(L)'
;MSLTFECVRTVLTALPAHGAAVSLAIGKVKEFLAASDDPNLRYLGLLALALSLGDADSNIRREALHLMMGMVDENNVMDIAGMLVSHAARSDPEFANDILGAVLAACGRNVYELVSDFDWYVSLLADMARSLHCAQGDEIGRQLVDVGLRVHDARPELVRSARSLLIDPALLGNNLLCSVLSAAAWVSGEYIDCSKDPVELVEALSQPRTSLLPMSVRAVYIQAVLKVVTFCCNLYVESSNDSNKESDLVFDELAVDQTVSRGSKSEIQPAEEQIVMPGTAKNDPFSNKSIVYMINLIETTVGPLVESK
;
A
#
# COMPACT_ATOMS: atom_id res chain seq x y z
N MET A 1 22.64 13.95 28.87
CA MET A 1 23.33 13.47 27.66
C MET A 1 24.35 12.43 28.10
N SER A 2 24.27 11.19 27.60
CA SER A 2 25.12 10.09 28.10
C SER A 2 26.53 10.16 27.52
N LEU A 3 27.56 10.01 28.36
CA LEU A 3 28.97 9.96 27.95
C LEU A 3 29.22 8.86 26.90
N THR A 4 28.54 7.72 27.04
CA THR A 4 28.68 6.59 26.12
C THR A 4 28.20 6.92 24.71
N PHE A 5 27.13 7.71 24.58
CA PHE A 5 26.63 8.15 23.29
C PHE A 5 27.59 9.12 22.61
N GLU A 6 28.14 10.09 23.34
CA GLU A 6 29.12 11.02 22.77
C GLU A 6 30.41 10.28 22.33
N CYS A 7 30.84 9.26 23.06
CA CYS A 7 31.95 8.40 22.64
C CYS A 7 31.61 7.61 21.37
N VAL A 8 30.44 6.97 21.31
CA VAL A 8 29.98 6.23 20.13
C VAL A 8 29.89 7.15 18.92
N ARG A 9 29.27 8.33 19.08
CA ARG A 9 29.15 9.36 18.05
C ARG A 9 30.52 9.78 17.53
N THR A 10 31.44 10.10 18.43
CA THR A 10 32.79 10.56 18.06
C THR A 10 33.56 9.47 17.30
N VAL A 11 33.41 8.20 17.70
CA VAL A 11 34.08 7.10 17.01
C VAL A 11 33.50 6.89 15.61
N LEU A 12 32.17 6.96 15.45
CA LEU A 12 31.51 6.78 14.16
C LEU A 12 31.78 7.93 13.18
N THR A 13 31.88 9.18 13.66
CA THR A 13 32.08 10.34 12.78
C THR A 13 33.54 10.72 12.58
N ALA A 14 34.39 10.60 13.61
CA ALA A 14 35.76 11.12 13.57
C ALA A 14 36.84 10.04 13.36
N LEU A 15 36.51 8.74 13.53
CA LEU A 15 37.47 7.64 13.38
C LEU A 15 37.00 6.52 12.43
N PRO A 16 36.49 6.81 11.22
CA PRO A 16 36.02 5.76 10.29
C PRO A 16 37.14 4.80 9.85
N ALA A 17 38.40 5.25 9.85
CA ALA A 17 39.55 4.44 9.47
C ALA A 17 39.98 3.40 10.53
N HIS A 18 39.46 3.46 11.76
CA HIS A 18 39.80 2.54 12.84
C HIS A 18 38.72 1.47 13.00
N GLY A 19 38.78 0.43 12.16
CA GLY A 19 37.76 -0.62 12.10
C GLY A 19 37.43 -1.31 13.44
N ALA A 20 38.41 -1.48 14.34
CA ALA A 20 38.17 -2.06 15.67
C ALA A 20 37.34 -1.13 16.58
N ALA A 21 37.59 0.18 16.54
CA ALA A 21 36.82 1.16 17.31
C ALA A 21 35.40 1.30 16.76
N VAL A 22 35.27 1.35 15.42
CA VAL A 22 33.98 1.39 14.73
C VAL A 22 33.16 0.14 15.03
N SER A 23 33.75 -1.06 14.98
CA SER A 23 33.08 -2.31 15.34
C SER A 23 32.58 -2.33 16.79
N LEU A 24 33.36 -1.77 17.72
CA LEU A 24 32.94 -1.65 19.13
C LEU A 24 31.80 -0.64 19.29
N ALA A 25 31.87 0.50 18.60
CA ALA A 25 30.80 1.50 18.60
C ALA A 25 29.50 0.93 18.03
N ILE A 26 29.57 0.19 16.93
CA ILE A 26 28.45 -0.57 16.34
C ILE A 26 27.90 -1.60 17.32
N GLY A 27 28.76 -2.36 18.00
CA GLY A 27 28.34 -3.29 19.04
C GLY A 27 27.52 -2.59 20.13
N LYS A 28 27.95 -1.40 20.56
CA LYS A 28 27.19 -0.59 21.53
C LYS A 28 25.91 0.01 20.98
N VAL A 29 25.88 0.44 19.72
CA VAL A 29 24.62 0.85 19.07
C VAL A 29 23.66 -0.32 18.97
N LYS A 30 24.13 -1.54 18.68
CA LYS A 30 23.31 -2.75 18.64
C LYS A 30 22.70 -3.05 20.00
N GLU A 31 23.47 -2.91 21.08
CA GLU A 31 22.94 -3.01 22.45
C GLU A 31 21.86 -1.96 22.73
N PHE A 32 22.03 -0.72 22.26
CA PHE A 32 21.03 0.34 22.42
C PHE A 32 19.74 0.07 21.63
N LEU A 33 19.85 -0.49 20.42
CA LEU A 33 18.70 -0.86 19.60
C LEU A 33 17.98 -2.11 20.12
N ALA A 34 18.73 -3.07 20.67
CA ALA A 34 18.19 -4.30 21.26
C ALA A 34 17.54 -4.09 22.64
N ALA A 35 17.71 -2.91 23.25
CA ALA A 35 17.08 -2.58 24.52
C ALA A 35 15.57 -2.39 24.35
N SER A 36 14.80 -3.48 24.46
CA SER A 36 13.33 -3.46 24.44
C SER A 36 12.73 -2.64 25.58
N ASP A 37 13.45 -2.53 26.69
CA ASP A 37 12.92 -2.05 27.96
C ASP A 37 13.08 -0.53 28.15
N ASP A 38 13.86 0.16 27.30
CA ASP A 38 14.07 1.61 27.37
C ASP A 38 13.98 2.28 25.98
N PRO A 39 12.83 2.88 25.65
CA PRO A 39 12.65 3.63 24.40
C PRO A 39 13.68 4.74 24.19
N ASN A 40 14.25 5.31 25.25
CA ASN A 40 15.25 6.37 25.13
C ASN A 40 16.58 5.81 24.62
N LEU A 41 16.95 4.58 24.98
CA LEU A 41 18.16 3.93 24.47
C LEU A 41 18.01 3.62 22.97
N ARG A 42 16.84 3.12 22.54
CA ARG A 42 16.55 2.92 21.11
C ARG A 42 16.64 4.22 20.33
N TYR A 43 16.03 5.29 20.85
CA TYR A 43 16.12 6.63 20.25
C TYR A 43 17.58 7.11 20.14
N LEU A 44 18.38 6.91 21.18
CA LEU A 44 19.79 7.30 21.21
C LEU A 44 20.62 6.52 20.18
N GLY A 45 20.35 5.22 20.02
CA GLY A 45 20.95 4.38 18.98
C GLY A 45 20.59 4.87 17.58
N LEU A 46 19.30 5.08 17.29
CA LEU A 46 18.82 5.60 16.01
C LEU A 46 19.38 7.00 15.71
N LEU A 47 19.50 7.86 16.72
CA LEU A 47 20.07 9.21 16.58
C LEU A 47 21.57 9.15 16.22
N ALA A 48 22.35 8.27 16.87
CA ALA A 48 23.76 8.10 16.55
C ALA A 48 23.97 7.66 15.10
N LEU A 49 23.10 6.76 14.63
CA LEU A 49 23.09 6.29 13.26
C LEU A 49 22.72 7.41 12.29
N ALA A 50 21.57 8.07 12.50
CA ALA A 50 21.09 9.16 11.65
C ALA A 50 22.13 10.28 11.46
N LEU A 51 22.85 10.64 12.52
CA LEU A 51 23.94 11.63 12.44
C LEU A 51 25.10 11.17 11.54
N SER A 52 25.39 9.87 11.51
CA SER A 52 26.46 9.30 10.69
C SER A 52 26.09 9.24 9.20
N LEU A 53 24.80 9.14 8.85
CA LEU A 53 24.34 9.29 7.46
C LEU A 53 24.40 10.72 6.95
N GLY A 54 24.27 11.70 7.85
CA GLY A 54 24.32 13.12 7.54
C GLY A 54 25.74 13.69 7.39
N ASP A 55 26.77 12.84 7.34
CA ASP A 55 28.15 13.27 7.22
C ASP A 55 28.43 13.93 5.85
N ALA A 56 29.35 14.90 5.83
CA ALA A 56 29.74 15.58 4.60
C ALA A 56 30.54 14.68 3.65
N ASP A 57 31.21 13.64 4.17
CA ASP A 57 31.96 12.70 3.36
C ASP A 57 31.07 11.57 2.82
N SER A 58 31.02 11.48 1.49
CA SER A 58 30.26 10.46 0.77
C SER A 58 30.65 9.01 1.06
N ASN A 59 31.91 8.76 1.45
CA ASN A 59 32.38 7.43 1.82
C ASN A 59 31.94 7.07 3.24
N ILE A 60 32.00 8.03 4.17
CA ILE A 60 31.59 7.82 5.57
C ILE A 60 30.10 7.49 5.63
N ARG A 61 29.26 8.26 4.93
CA ARG A 61 27.81 7.99 4.88
C ARG A 61 27.47 6.63 4.25
N ARG A 62 28.22 6.19 3.24
CA ARG A 62 28.03 4.87 2.59
C ARG A 62 28.50 3.72 3.47
N GLU A 63 29.63 3.87 4.15
CA GLU A 63 30.10 2.86 5.11
C GLU A 63 29.14 2.78 6.31
N ALA A 64 28.68 3.92 6.83
CA ALA A 64 27.66 3.96 7.87
C ALA A 64 26.38 3.22 7.43
N LEU A 65 25.92 3.42 6.19
CA LEU A 65 24.81 2.67 5.60
C LEU A 65 25.07 1.17 5.58
N HIS A 66 26.22 0.75 5.05
CA HIS A 66 26.60 -0.66 4.97
C HIS A 66 26.64 -1.32 6.36
N LEU A 67 27.24 -0.64 7.34
CA LEU A 67 27.33 -1.12 8.72
C LEU A 67 25.94 -1.24 9.37
N MET A 68 25.06 -0.25 9.19
CA MET A 68 23.67 -0.34 9.66
C MET A 68 22.92 -1.50 9.05
N MET A 69 23.06 -1.72 7.73
CA MET A 69 22.40 -2.86 7.09
C MET A 69 22.91 -4.20 7.62
N GLY A 70 24.18 -4.27 8.05
CA GLY A 70 24.74 -5.43 8.74
C GLY A 70 24.21 -5.62 10.18
N MET A 71 23.61 -4.60 10.77
CA MET A 71 22.99 -4.66 12.11
C MET A 71 21.52 -5.03 12.07
N VAL A 72 20.89 -5.03 10.90
CA VAL A 72 19.45 -5.29 10.77
C VAL A 72 19.12 -6.71 11.19
N ASP A 73 18.12 -6.84 12.05
CA ASP A 73 17.50 -8.07 12.51
C ASP A 73 15.97 -7.94 12.48
N GLU A 74 15.25 -9.05 12.69
CA GLU A 74 13.78 -9.10 12.66
C GLU A 74 13.11 -8.11 13.65
N ASN A 75 13.78 -7.76 14.76
CA ASN A 75 13.20 -6.89 15.79
C ASN A 75 13.43 -5.40 15.51
N ASN A 76 14.45 -5.07 14.71
CA ASN A 76 14.88 -3.69 14.47
C ASN A 76 14.64 -3.23 13.03
N VAL A 77 14.33 -4.13 12.10
CA VAL A 77 14.18 -3.82 10.67
C VAL A 77 13.17 -2.70 10.42
N MET A 78 12.06 -2.69 11.16
CA MET A 78 11.02 -1.67 10.98
C MET A 78 11.52 -0.27 11.33
N ASP A 79 12.21 -0.14 12.46
CA ASP A 79 12.74 1.13 12.93
C ASP A 79 13.90 1.62 12.04
N ILE A 80 14.82 0.71 11.69
CA ILE A 80 15.98 1.05 10.86
C ILE A 80 15.52 1.43 9.46
N ALA A 81 14.69 0.61 8.81
CA ALA A 81 14.19 0.90 7.47
C ALA A 81 13.35 2.19 7.44
N GLY A 82 12.46 2.41 8.41
CA GLY A 82 11.67 3.63 8.51
C GLY A 82 12.54 4.89 8.70
N MET A 83 13.56 4.81 9.56
CA MET A 83 14.53 5.90 9.74
C MET A 83 15.32 6.19 8.46
N LEU A 84 15.79 5.14 7.78
CA LEU A 84 16.53 5.24 6.52
C LEU A 84 15.70 5.87 5.40
N VAL A 85 14.47 5.41 5.17
CA VAL A 85 13.57 5.97 4.14
C VAL A 85 13.21 7.42 4.47
N SER A 86 12.98 7.75 5.75
CA SER A 86 12.76 9.13 6.18
C SER A 86 13.98 10.03 5.95
N HIS A 87 15.19 9.49 6.14
CA HIS A 87 16.43 10.20 5.85
C HIS A 87 16.64 10.38 4.34
N ALA A 88 16.31 9.36 3.54
CA ALA A 88 16.41 9.40 2.07
C ALA A 88 15.56 10.52 1.47
N ALA A 89 14.37 10.78 2.02
CA ALA A 89 13.50 11.88 1.58
C ALA A 89 14.12 13.29 1.74
N ARG A 90 15.14 13.43 2.60
CA ARG A 90 15.85 14.69 2.88
C ARG A 90 17.26 14.74 2.30
N SER A 91 17.73 13.64 1.73
CA SER A 91 19.10 13.46 1.24
C SER A 91 19.24 13.82 -0.23
N ASP A 92 20.49 13.89 -0.71
CA ASP A 92 20.78 13.98 -2.13
C ASP A 92 20.22 12.77 -2.91
N PRO A 93 19.73 12.95 -4.15
CA PRO A 93 19.11 11.87 -4.93
C PRO A 93 19.99 10.63 -5.14
N GLU A 94 21.30 10.81 -5.27
CA GLU A 94 22.24 9.69 -5.42
C GLU A 94 22.28 8.83 -4.15
N PHE A 95 22.49 9.47 -3.00
CA PHE A 95 22.52 8.76 -1.72
C PHE A 95 21.15 8.23 -1.30
N ALA A 96 20.07 8.93 -1.63
CA ALA A 96 18.71 8.44 -1.42
C ALA A 96 18.51 7.10 -2.15
N ASN A 97 18.96 6.98 -3.41
CA ASN A 97 18.88 5.72 -4.13
C ASN A 97 19.75 4.60 -3.55
N ASP A 98 20.94 4.94 -3.03
CA ASP A 98 21.78 3.99 -2.32
C ASP A 98 21.05 3.45 -1.06
N ILE A 99 20.40 4.33 -0.29
CA ILE A 99 19.61 3.95 0.89
C ILE A 99 18.43 3.06 0.49
N LEU A 100 17.62 3.49 -0.49
CA LEU A 100 16.45 2.73 -0.92
C LEU A 100 16.84 1.34 -1.42
N GLY A 101 17.91 1.25 -2.22
CA GLY A 101 18.44 -0.02 -2.71
C GLY A 101 18.93 -0.93 -1.59
N ALA A 102 19.61 -0.37 -0.59
CA ALA A 102 20.09 -1.12 0.56
C ALA A 102 18.94 -1.69 1.41
N VAL A 103 17.90 -0.89 1.66
CA VAL A 103 16.68 -1.33 2.37
C VAL A 103 15.98 -2.46 1.60
N LEU A 104 15.77 -2.30 0.29
CA LEU A 104 15.14 -3.33 -0.55
C LEU A 104 15.92 -4.64 -0.57
N ALA A 105 17.25 -4.56 -0.64
CA ALA A 105 18.12 -5.73 -0.64
C ALA A 105 18.09 -6.46 0.71
N ALA A 106 18.02 -5.74 1.82
CA ALA A 106 17.91 -6.37 3.14
C ALA A 106 16.53 -7.00 3.34
N CYS A 107 15.45 -6.26 3.11
CA CYS A 107 14.10 -6.78 3.30
C CYS A 107 13.77 -7.90 2.31
N GLY A 108 14.28 -7.86 1.08
CA GLY A 108 14.10 -8.91 0.08
C GLY A 108 14.99 -10.15 0.26
N ARG A 109 15.90 -10.16 1.25
CA ARG A 109 16.85 -11.26 1.47
C ARG A 109 16.13 -12.54 1.92
N ASN A 110 16.60 -13.69 1.45
CA ASN A 110 16.18 -15.02 1.92
C ASN A 110 14.65 -15.21 1.95
N VAL A 111 13.92 -14.75 0.92
CA VAL A 111 12.45 -14.84 0.88
C VAL A 111 11.79 -14.06 2.02
N TYR A 112 12.25 -12.82 2.22
CA TYR A 112 11.70 -11.92 3.24
C TYR A 112 11.87 -12.43 4.67
N GLU A 113 12.98 -13.11 4.97
CA GLU A 113 13.27 -13.68 6.29
C GLU A 113 13.17 -12.63 7.42
N LEU A 114 13.57 -11.39 7.14
CA LEU A 114 13.55 -10.31 8.11
C LEU A 114 12.15 -9.68 8.30
N VAL A 115 11.21 -9.93 7.39
CA VAL A 115 9.91 -9.25 7.36
C VAL A 115 8.84 -10.14 8.01
N SER A 116 8.41 -9.78 9.21
CA SER A 116 7.29 -10.43 9.89
C SER A 116 5.93 -9.81 9.55
N ASP A 117 5.90 -8.49 9.35
CA ASP A 117 4.69 -7.71 9.05
C ASP A 117 4.71 -7.24 7.58
N PHE A 118 3.93 -7.92 6.74
CA PHE A 118 3.85 -7.59 5.32
C PHE A 118 2.95 -6.38 5.03
N ASP A 119 2.03 -6.03 5.94
CA ASP A 119 1.20 -4.82 5.76
C ASP A 119 2.08 -3.58 5.93
N TRP A 120 2.93 -3.59 6.96
CA TRP A 120 3.98 -2.58 7.11
C TRP A 120 4.91 -2.54 5.89
N TYR A 121 5.36 -3.70 5.42
CA TYR A 121 6.32 -3.76 4.33
C TYR A 121 5.77 -3.21 3.00
N VAL A 122 4.53 -3.56 2.68
CA VAL A 122 3.83 -3.02 1.51
C VAL A 122 3.68 -1.49 1.60
N SER A 123 3.36 -0.98 2.79
CA SER A 123 3.28 0.46 3.04
C SER A 123 4.63 1.15 2.83
N LEU A 124 5.71 0.54 3.33
CA LEU A 124 7.08 1.01 3.13
C LEU A 124 7.44 1.05 1.64
N LEU A 125 7.15 0.00 0.87
CA LEU A 125 7.39 -0.04 -0.58
C LEU A 125 6.65 1.08 -1.32
N ALA A 126 5.39 1.36 -0.93
CA ALA A 126 4.62 2.45 -1.49
C ALA A 126 5.21 3.82 -1.13
N ASP A 127 5.66 4.01 0.10
CA ASP A 127 6.32 5.25 0.54
C ASP A 127 7.64 5.49 -0.21
N MET A 128 8.44 4.45 -0.41
CA MET A 128 9.67 4.51 -1.21
C MET A 128 9.37 4.89 -2.67
N ALA A 129 8.30 4.35 -3.26
CA ALA A 129 7.89 4.66 -4.63
C ALA A 129 7.46 6.13 -4.83
N ARG A 130 6.95 6.81 -3.79
CA ARG A 130 6.59 8.23 -3.86
C ARG A 130 7.81 9.16 -3.87
N SER A 131 9.01 8.65 -3.62
CA SER A 131 10.24 9.42 -3.74
C SER A 131 10.48 9.79 -5.22
N LEU A 132 10.43 11.08 -5.55
CA LEU A 132 10.50 11.62 -6.93
C LEU A 132 11.71 11.15 -7.75
N HIS A 133 12.78 10.68 -7.10
CA HIS A 133 14.03 10.28 -7.72
C HIS A 133 14.36 8.79 -7.55
N CYS A 134 13.37 7.94 -7.30
CA CYS A 134 13.58 6.51 -7.09
C CYS A 134 13.98 5.79 -8.40
N ALA A 135 15.28 5.48 -8.55
CA ALA A 135 15.82 4.62 -9.59
C ALA A 135 15.57 3.12 -9.33
N GLN A 136 15.13 2.76 -8.11
CA GLN A 136 14.84 1.38 -7.70
C GLN A 136 13.42 0.92 -8.07
N GLY A 137 12.74 1.61 -8.99
CA GLY A 137 11.34 1.32 -9.32
C GLY A 137 11.11 -0.11 -9.83
N ASP A 138 12.08 -0.70 -10.55
CA ASP A 138 12.00 -2.09 -11.01
C ASP A 138 12.01 -3.10 -9.87
N GLU A 139 12.84 -2.86 -8.85
CA GLU A 139 12.94 -3.70 -7.66
C GLU A 139 11.66 -3.59 -6.82
N ILE A 140 11.18 -2.38 -6.57
CA ILE A 140 9.93 -2.13 -5.84
C ILE A 140 8.76 -2.83 -6.53
N GLY A 141 8.62 -2.63 -7.86
CA GLY A 141 7.55 -3.24 -8.63
C GLY A 141 7.57 -4.77 -8.56
N ARG A 142 8.76 -5.38 -8.72
CA ARG A 142 8.91 -6.84 -8.61
C ARG A 142 8.55 -7.36 -7.22
N GLN A 143 9.01 -6.69 -6.17
CA GLN A 143 8.72 -7.13 -4.81
C GLN A 143 7.24 -6.95 -4.43
N LEU A 144 6.57 -5.89 -4.90
CA LEU A 144 5.12 -5.71 -4.72
C LEU A 144 4.34 -6.90 -5.31
N VAL A 145 4.70 -7.32 -6.53
CA VAL A 145 4.07 -8.49 -7.18
C VAL A 145 4.40 -9.78 -6.42
N ASP A 146 5.66 -9.98 -6.04
CA ASP A 146 6.11 -11.20 -5.35
C ASP A 146 5.41 -11.39 -3.99
N VAL A 147 5.29 -10.31 -3.20
CA VAL A 147 4.55 -10.32 -1.93
C VAL A 147 3.08 -10.67 -2.17
N GLY A 148 2.42 -10.06 -3.16
CA GLY A 148 1.01 -10.38 -3.46
C GLY A 148 0.77 -11.83 -3.86
N LEU A 149 1.70 -12.42 -4.62
CA LEU A 149 1.62 -13.82 -5.06
C LEU A 149 1.83 -14.80 -3.90
N ARG A 150 2.72 -14.50 -2.95
CA ARG A 150 3.10 -15.42 -1.87
C ARG A 150 2.28 -15.23 -0.60
N VAL A 151 1.93 -14.00 -0.27
CA VAL A 151 1.33 -13.63 1.02
C VAL A 151 -0.11 -13.18 0.81
N HIS A 152 -1.04 -14.11 1.04
CA HIS A 152 -2.47 -13.85 0.88
C HIS A 152 -3.00 -12.78 1.85
N ASP A 153 -2.52 -12.77 3.10
CA ASP A 153 -2.96 -11.85 4.14
C ASP A 153 -2.59 -10.39 3.84
N ALA A 154 -1.52 -10.15 3.08
CA ALA A 154 -1.05 -8.81 2.71
C ALA A 154 -1.82 -8.19 1.52
N ARG A 155 -2.65 -8.97 0.80
CA ARG A 155 -3.37 -8.52 -0.40
C ARG A 155 -4.29 -7.31 -0.16
N PRO A 156 -5.03 -7.22 0.97
CA PRO A 156 -5.85 -6.04 1.26
C PRO A 156 -5.04 -4.75 1.45
N GLU A 157 -3.86 -4.82 2.06
CA GLU A 157 -2.94 -3.68 2.15
C GLU A 157 -2.33 -3.37 0.78
N LEU A 158 -1.95 -4.40 0.02
CA LEU A 158 -1.37 -4.27 -1.31
C LEU A 158 -2.30 -3.53 -2.27
N VAL A 159 -3.59 -3.87 -2.30
CA VAL A 159 -4.59 -3.18 -3.12
C VAL A 159 -4.79 -1.73 -2.67
N ARG A 160 -4.77 -1.47 -1.36
CA ARG A 160 -4.92 -0.12 -0.81
C ARG A 160 -3.72 0.77 -1.15
N SER A 161 -2.52 0.24 -0.97
CA SER A 161 -1.28 0.90 -1.34
C SER A 161 -1.19 1.12 -2.84
N ALA A 162 -1.51 0.11 -3.66
CA ALA A 162 -1.59 0.25 -5.12
C ALA A 162 -2.58 1.34 -5.55
N ARG A 163 -3.79 1.36 -4.99
CA ARG A 163 -4.78 2.42 -5.23
C ARG A 163 -4.18 3.79 -4.91
N SER A 164 -3.51 3.95 -3.78
CA SER A 164 -2.90 5.23 -3.39
C SER A 164 -1.82 5.71 -4.38
N LEU A 165 -1.06 4.79 -4.98
CA LEU A 165 -0.05 5.10 -5.99
C LEU A 165 -0.68 5.45 -7.34
N LEU A 166 -1.76 4.76 -7.72
CA LEU A 166 -2.47 5.01 -8.98
C LEU A 166 -3.22 6.34 -8.97
N ILE A 167 -3.72 6.77 -7.82
CA ILE A 167 -4.43 8.06 -7.69
C ILE A 167 -3.49 9.25 -7.88
N ASP A 168 -2.22 9.15 -7.49
CA ASP A 168 -1.29 10.28 -7.51
C ASP A 168 -0.86 10.67 -8.95
N PRO A 169 -1.32 11.82 -9.48
CA PRO A 169 -0.99 12.24 -10.84
C PRO A 169 0.48 12.65 -11.01
N ALA A 170 1.21 12.90 -9.92
CA ALA A 170 2.62 13.27 -9.97
C ALA A 170 3.51 12.09 -10.43
N LEU A 171 3.10 10.86 -10.12
CA LEU A 171 3.88 9.66 -10.42
C LEU A 171 3.77 9.23 -11.88
N LEU A 172 2.63 9.51 -12.54
CA LEU A 172 2.33 9.11 -13.93
C LEU A 172 3.25 9.75 -14.99
N GLY A 173 4.03 10.79 -14.63
CA GLY A 173 5.00 11.42 -15.52
C GLY A 173 6.44 10.90 -15.35
N ASN A 174 6.69 9.99 -14.40
CA ASN A 174 8.03 9.54 -14.08
C ASN A 174 8.34 8.18 -14.71
N ASN A 175 9.23 8.17 -15.72
CA ASN A 175 9.63 6.95 -16.41
C ASN A 175 10.28 5.90 -15.48
N LEU A 176 10.92 6.32 -14.38
CA LEU A 176 11.55 5.41 -13.42
C LEU A 176 10.53 4.61 -12.61
N LEU A 177 9.29 5.11 -12.50
CA LEU A 177 8.22 4.48 -11.74
C LEU A 177 7.30 3.62 -12.60
N CYS A 178 7.57 3.50 -13.91
CA CYS A 178 6.76 2.71 -14.84
C CYS A 178 6.56 1.26 -14.38
N SER A 179 7.59 0.64 -13.80
CA SER A 179 7.51 -0.74 -13.28
C SER A 179 6.66 -0.83 -12.00
N VAL A 180 6.80 0.15 -11.10
CA VAL A 180 5.95 0.24 -9.88
C VAL A 180 4.50 0.45 -10.25
N LEU A 181 4.22 1.38 -11.17
CA LEU A 181 2.88 1.69 -11.64
C LEU A 181 2.25 0.50 -12.37
N SER A 182 3.05 -0.21 -13.18
CA SER A 182 2.63 -1.47 -13.81
C SER A 182 2.28 -2.54 -12.76
N ALA A 183 3.11 -2.70 -11.72
CA ALA A 183 2.86 -3.62 -10.63
C ALA A 183 1.59 -3.25 -9.85
N ALA A 184 1.43 -1.97 -9.50
CA ALA A 184 0.26 -1.45 -8.81
C ALA A 184 -1.02 -1.68 -9.62
N ALA A 185 -1.02 -1.35 -10.93
CA ALA A 185 -2.15 -1.61 -11.80
C ALA A 185 -2.49 -3.11 -11.88
N TRP A 186 -1.48 -3.97 -12.01
CA TRP A 186 -1.70 -5.42 -12.05
C TRP A 186 -2.32 -5.95 -10.75
N VAL A 187 -1.76 -5.57 -9.59
CA VAL A 187 -2.27 -5.95 -8.26
C VAL A 187 -3.71 -5.52 -8.10
N SER A 188 -4.02 -4.27 -8.44
CA SER A 188 -5.35 -3.70 -8.34
C SER A 188 -6.39 -4.47 -9.17
N GLY A 189 -6.01 -4.96 -10.35
CA GLY A 189 -6.89 -5.78 -11.18
C GLY A 189 -6.97 -7.25 -10.74
N GLU A 190 -5.92 -7.81 -10.15
CA GLU A 190 -5.87 -9.22 -9.72
C GLU A 190 -6.66 -9.47 -8.43
N TYR A 191 -6.53 -8.56 -7.46
CA TYR A 191 -7.09 -8.74 -6.12
C TYR A 191 -8.26 -7.77 -5.86
N ILE A 192 -9.14 -7.62 -6.86
CA ILE A 192 -10.31 -6.73 -6.80
C ILE A 192 -11.24 -7.07 -5.62
N ASP A 193 -11.31 -8.33 -5.21
CA ASP A 193 -12.10 -8.81 -4.07
C ASP A 193 -11.74 -8.10 -2.76
N CYS A 194 -10.50 -7.62 -2.63
CA CYS A 194 -10.04 -6.90 -1.44
C CYS A 194 -10.30 -5.38 -1.52
N SER A 195 -10.81 -4.87 -2.65
CA SER A 195 -11.10 -3.46 -2.84
C SER A 195 -12.43 -3.07 -2.19
N LYS A 196 -12.45 -1.88 -1.56
CA LYS A 196 -13.67 -1.29 -0.99
C LYS A 196 -14.53 -0.59 -2.04
N ASP A 197 -13.90 -0.02 -3.07
CA ASP A 197 -14.56 0.74 -4.12
C ASP A 197 -13.95 0.43 -5.50
N PRO A 198 -14.62 -0.43 -6.30
CA PRO A 198 -14.20 -0.72 -7.67
C PRO A 198 -14.29 0.48 -8.63
N VAL A 199 -15.21 1.43 -8.39
CA VAL A 199 -15.42 2.56 -9.31
C VAL A 199 -14.25 3.53 -9.23
N GLU A 200 -13.87 3.90 -8.00
CA GLU A 200 -12.73 4.77 -7.77
C GLU A 200 -11.43 4.15 -8.32
N LEU A 201 -11.30 2.83 -8.28
CA LEU A 201 -10.15 2.15 -8.85
C LEU A 201 -10.10 2.26 -10.38
N VAL A 202 -11.26 2.13 -11.05
CA VAL A 202 -11.36 2.36 -12.51
C VAL A 202 -11.06 3.82 -12.84
N GLU A 203 -11.51 4.77 -12.02
CA GLU A 203 -11.17 6.19 -12.18
C GLU A 203 -9.66 6.43 -12.06
N ALA A 204 -9.02 5.83 -11.05
CA ALA A 204 -7.58 5.93 -10.85
C ALA A 204 -6.78 5.32 -12.00
N LEU A 205 -7.22 4.19 -12.55
CA LEU A 205 -6.60 3.53 -13.70
C LEU A 205 -6.86 4.25 -15.03
N SER A 206 -7.95 5.03 -15.13
CA SER A 206 -8.37 5.68 -16.38
C SER A 206 -8.01 7.16 -16.41
N GLN A 207 -7.00 7.59 -15.64
CA GLN A 207 -6.60 9.00 -15.63
C GLN A 207 -6.06 9.46 -16.99
N PRO A 208 -6.32 10.71 -17.43
CA PRO A 208 -5.84 11.23 -18.72
C PRO A 208 -4.32 11.16 -18.88
N ARG A 209 -3.57 11.28 -17.78
CA ARG A 209 -2.09 11.24 -17.78
C ARG A 209 -1.51 9.85 -18.05
N THR A 210 -2.31 8.79 -18.02
CA THR A 210 -1.87 7.44 -18.42
C THR A 210 -1.40 7.39 -19.87
N SER A 211 -1.82 8.33 -20.71
CA SER A 211 -1.32 8.52 -22.08
C SER A 211 0.19 8.81 -22.16
N LEU A 212 0.78 9.36 -21.08
CA LEU A 212 2.23 9.64 -20.99
C LEU A 212 3.06 8.38 -20.77
N LEU A 213 2.45 7.29 -20.33
CA LEU A 213 3.15 6.05 -20.00
C LEU A 213 3.56 5.27 -21.27
N PRO A 214 4.64 4.47 -21.21
CA PRO A 214 5.02 3.55 -22.27
C PRO A 214 3.89 2.58 -22.64
N MET A 215 3.84 2.15 -23.91
CA MET A 215 2.78 1.25 -24.41
C MET A 215 2.65 -0.05 -23.61
N SER A 216 3.77 -0.61 -23.14
CA SER A 216 3.78 -1.81 -22.30
C SER A 216 3.05 -1.61 -20.98
N VAL A 217 3.26 -0.48 -20.31
CA VAL A 217 2.60 -0.15 -19.04
C VAL A 217 1.12 0.14 -19.27
N ARG A 218 0.79 0.89 -20.33
CA ARG A 218 -0.61 1.15 -20.70
C ARG A 218 -1.40 -0.13 -20.95
N ALA A 219 -0.80 -1.15 -21.56
CA ALA A 219 -1.45 -2.44 -21.76
C ALA A 219 -1.85 -3.10 -20.42
N VAL A 220 -1.00 -3.00 -19.40
CA VAL A 220 -1.29 -3.53 -18.06
C VAL A 220 -2.43 -2.76 -17.40
N TYR A 221 -2.46 -1.44 -17.55
CA TYR A 221 -3.58 -0.61 -17.06
C TYR A 221 -4.91 -1.00 -17.73
N ILE A 222 -4.93 -1.14 -19.05
CA ILE A 222 -6.13 -1.54 -19.79
C ILE A 222 -6.58 -2.94 -19.36
N GLN A 223 -5.65 -3.88 -19.21
CA GLN A 223 -5.94 -5.22 -18.71
C GLN A 223 -6.53 -5.19 -17.31
N ALA A 224 -5.97 -4.38 -16.40
CA ALA A 224 -6.47 -4.22 -15.04
C ALA A 224 -7.90 -3.68 -15.04
N VAL A 225 -8.17 -2.61 -15.80
CA VAL A 225 -9.51 -2.04 -15.94
C VAL A 225 -10.51 -3.09 -16.43
N LEU A 226 -10.14 -3.89 -17.44
CA LEU A 226 -11.00 -4.95 -17.95
C LEU A 226 -11.34 -6.00 -16.88
N LYS A 227 -10.36 -6.40 -16.06
CA LYS A 227 -10.59 -7.32 -14.93
C LYS A 227 -11.59 -6.72 -13.94
N VAL A 228 -11.40 -5.46 -13.55
CA VAL A 228 -12.31 -4.77 -12.62
C VAL A 228 -13.72 -4.67 -13.18
N VAL A 229 -13.89 -4.28 -14.44
CA VAL A 229 -15.23 -4.20 -15.07
C VAL A 229 -15.88 -5.58 -15.16
N THR A 230 -15.12 -6.61 -15.54
CA THR A 230 -15.63 -7.99 -15.62
C THR A 230 -16.12 -8.46 -14.25
N PHE A 231 -15.36 -8.17 -13.19
CA PHE A 231 -15.75 -8.47 -11.83
C PHE A 231 -17.05 -7.74 -11.43
N CYS A 232 -17.15 -6.44 -11.68
CA CYS A 232 -18.36 -5.65 -11.41
C CYS A 232 -19.59 -6.18 -12.18
N CYS A 233 -19.40 -6.58 -13.45
CA CYS A 233 -20.47 -7.17 -14.24
C CYS A 233 -20.93 -8.52 -13.67
N ASN A 234 -20.00 -9.36 -13.21
CA ASN A 234 -20.35 -10.64 -12.59
C ASN A 234 -21.18 -10.43 -11.30
N LEU A 235 -20.78 -9.50 -10.43
CA LEU A 235 -21.55 -9.16 -9.23
C LEU A 235 -22.96 -8.64 -9.55
N TYR A 236 -23.10 -7.86 -10.62
CA TYR A 236 -24.40 -7.39 -11.08
C TYR A 236 -25.29 -8.54 -11.59
N VAL A 237 -24.72 -9.49 -12.34
CA VAL A 237 -25.45 -10.67 -12.82
C VAL A 237 -25.87 -11.57 -11.66
N GLU A 238 -24.99 -11.78 -10.67
CA GLU A 238 -25.29 -12.57 -9.48
C GLU A 238 -26.43 -11.96 -8.64
N SER A 239 -26.38 -10.65 -8.37
CA SER A 239 -27.45 -9.94 -7.67
C SER A 239 -28.78 -9.92 -8.44
N SER A 240 -28.74 -9.90 -9.78
CA SER A 240 -29.93 -10.07 -10.62
C SER A 240 -30.49 -11.50 -10.59
N ASN A 241 -29.65 -12.51 -10.40
CA ASN A 241 -30.10 -13.90 -10.32
C ASN A 241 -30.67 -14.24 -8.94
N ASP A 242 -30.14 -13.65 -7.87
CA ASP A 242 -30.68 -13.88 -6.52
C ASP A 242 -32.01 -13.14 -6.29
N SER A 243 -32.20 -11.97 -6.91
CA SER A 243 -33.52 -11.30 -6.96
C SER A 243 -34.57 -12.09 -7.77
N ASN A 244 -34.14 -12.91 -8.74
CA ASN A 244 -35.03 -13.84 -9.45
C ASN A 244 -35.32 -15.14 -8.66
N LYS A 245 -34.47 -15.52 -7.68
CA LYS A 245 -34.76 -16.66 -6.77
C LYS A 245 -35.66 -16.26 -5.61
N GLU A 246 -35.57 -15.02 -5.13
CA GLU A 246 -36.46 -14.50 -4.09
C GLU A 246 -37.89 -14.26 -4.62
N SER A 247 -38.04 -13.93 -5.91
CA SER A 247 -39.37 -13.84 -6.54
C SER A 247 -40.01 -15.21 -6.76
N ASP A 248 -39.25 -16.26 -7.05
CA ASP A 248 -39.77 -17.62 -7.22
C ASP A 248 -40.28 -18.24 -5.89
N LEU A 249 -39.74 -17.82 -4.74
CA LEU A 249 -40.22 -18.28 -3.42
C LEU A 249 -41.48 -17.58 -2.94
N VAL A 250 -41.81 -16.39 -3.49
CA VAL A 250 -43.02 -15.63 -3.11
C VAL A 250 -44.24 -16.06 -3.94
N PHE A 251 -44.06 -16.78 -5.05
CA PHE A 251 -45.17 -17.24 -5.88
C PHE A 251 -45.82 -18.56 -5.44
N ASP A 252 -45.26 -19.29 -4.46
CA ASP A 252 -45.81 -20.59 -4.03
C ASP A 252 -46.75 -20.53 -2.79
N GLU A 253 -46.80 -19.38 -2.08
CA GLU A 253 -47.59 -19.25 -0.83
C GLU A 253 -48.92 -18.46 -0.99
N LEU A 254 -49.31 -18.08 -2.20
CA LEU A 254 -50.56 -17.33 -2.45
C LEU A 254 -51.71 -18.16 -3.05
N ALA A 255 -51.61 -19.49 -3.02
CA ALA A 255 -52.63 -20.39 -3.54
C ALA A 255 -53.33 -21.26 -2.48
N VAL A 256 -53.62 -20.76 -1.27
CA VAL A 256 -54.64 -21.38 -0.39
C VAL A 256 -55.41 -20.33 0.43
N ASP A 257 -56.72 -20.27 0.15
CA ASP A 257 -57.87 -19.85 0.95
C ASP A 257 -58.16 -18.39 1.34
N GLN A 258 -59.25 -17.91 0.74
CA GLN A 258 -60.16 -16.89 1.26
C GLN A 258 -60.86 -17.38 2.54
N THR A 259 -61.09 -16.49 3.53
CA THR A 259 -62.44 -16.06 3.98
C THR A 259 -62.44 -15.17 5.25
N VAL A 260 -62.94 -13.93 5.09
CA VAL A 260 -63.99 -13.26 5.90
C VAL A 260 -63.69 -12.57 7.28
N SER A 261 -63.97 -11.25 7.28
CA SER A 261 -64.68 -10.40 8.29
C SER A 261 -63.93 -9.40 9.20
N ARG A 262 -64.04 -8.10 8.82
CA ARG A 262 -64.81 -7.01 9.48
C ARG A 262 -64.61 -6.69 10.98
N GLY A 263 -64.19 -5.45 11.27
CA GLY A 263 -64.57 -4.72 12.49
C GLY A 263 -63.55 -3.68 13.00
N SER A 264 -64.03 -2.51 13.43
CA SER A 264 -63.30 -1.23 13.61
C SER A 264 -63.22 -0.73 15.07
N LYS A 265 -62.28 0.22 15.32
CA LYS A 265 -62.10 1.19 16.46
C LYS A 265 -61.44 0.68 17.76
N SER A 266 -60.71 1.45 18.58
CA SER A 266 -59.92 2.71 18.53
C SER A 266 -59.33 2.94 19.95
N GLU A 267 -58.18 3.63 20.06
CA GLU A 267 -57.71 4.47 21.22
C GLU A 267 -57.25 3.79 22.55
N ILE A 268 -56.23 4.17 23.36
CA ILE A 268 -55.18 5.23 23.44
C ILE A 268 -54.03 4.76 24.40
N GLN A 269 -52.81 5.28 24.15
CA GLN A 269 -51.47 5.32 24.82
C GLN A 269 -51.40 5.61 26.36
N PRO A 270 -50.22 5.72 27.08
CA PRO A 270 -48.83 6.00 26.62
C PRO A 270 -47.60 5.36 27.34
N ALA A 271 -46.44 5.55 26.68
CA ALA A 271 -45.07 5.83 27.16
C ALA A 271 -44.28 4.81 28.02
N GLU A 272 -43.39 4.06 27.37
CA GLU A 272 -42.01 3.84 27.84
C GLU A 272 -41.04 3.91 26.65
N GLU A 273 -40.02 4.75 26.77
CA GLU A 273 -39.00 5.05 25.76
C GLU A 273 -38.12 3.83 25.48
N GLN A 274 -38.35 3.18 24.33
CA GLN A 274 -37.38 2.27 23.73
C GLN A 274 -36.50 3.05 22.75
N ILE A 275 -35.21 2.97 23.00
CA ILE A 275 -34.11 3.56 22.24
C ILE A 275 -34.17 3.03 20.81
N VAL A 276 -34.64 3.87 19.88
CA VAL A 276 -34.62 3.64 18.44
C VAL A 276 -33.21 3.96 17.92
N MET A 277 -32.49 2.94 17.50
CA MET A 277 -31.25 3.06 16.73
C MET A 277 -31.56 3.58 15.31
N PRO A 278 -30.84 4.61 14.80
CA PRO A 278 -31.02 5.08 13.44
C PRO A 278 -30.49 4.05 12.43
N GLY A 279 -31.20 3.92 11.32
CA GLY A 279 -30.95 2.91 10.30
C GLY A 279 -29.53 2.89 9.75
N THR A 280 -29.02 1.68 9.56
CA THR A 280 -27.98 1.44 8.55
C THR A 280 -28.70 0.96 7.31
N ALA A 281 -28.74 1.86 6.32
CA ALA A 281 -29.19 1.55 4.97
C ALA A 281 -28.50 0.26 4.51
N LYS A 282 -29.28 -0.67 3.96
CA LYS A 282 -28.74 -1.68 3.04
C LYS A 282 -28.00 -0.88 1.96
N ASN A 283 -26.67 -0.82 2.03
CA ASN A 283 -25.87 -0.22 0.97
C ASN A 283 -26.17 -1.03 -0.29
N ASP A 284 -26.84 -0.41 -1.25
CA ASP A 284 -27.27 -1.03 -2.50
C ASP A 284 -26.10 -1.79 -3.16
N PRO A 285 -26.33 -3.01 -3.65
CA PRO A 285 -25.35 -3.70 -4.48
C PRO A 285 -25.31 -2.98 -5.82
N PHE A 286 -24.24 -2.22 -6.07
CA PHE A 286 -23.77 -1.75 -7.38
C PHE A 286 -24.84 -1.41 -8.45
N SER A 287 -25.21 -0.14 -8.59
CA SER A 287 -26.23 0.31 -9.55
C SER A 287 -25.77 0.16 -11.02
N ASN A 288 -26.69 -0.18 -11.94
CA ASN A 288 -26.48 -0.17 -13.40
C ASN A 288 -25.84 1.16 -13.90
N LYS A 289 -26.18 2.28 -13.23
CA LYS A 289 -25.56 3.60 -13.50
C LYS A 289 -24.04 3.61 -13.31
N SER A 290 -23.52 2.88 -12.33
CA SER A 290 -22.08 2.76 -12.06
C SER A 290 -21.36 1.98 -13.17
N ILE A 291 -21.99 0.92 -13.71
CA ILE A 291 -21.47 0.18 -14.88
C ILE A 291 -21.40 1.08 -16.11
N VAL A 292 -22.51 1.75 -16.43
CA VAL A 292 -22.57 2.66 -17.59
C VAL A 292 -21.56 3.79 -17.45
N TYR A 293 -21.38 4.34 -16.24
CA TYR A 293 -20.36 5.35 -15.98
C TYR A 293 -18.94 4.83 -16.23
N MET A 294 -18.57 3.65 -15.71
CA MET A 294 -17.25 3.06 -15.96
C MET A 294 -17.01 2.80 -17.45
N ILE A 295 -18.02 2.30 -18.19
CA ILE A 295 -17.90 2.06 -19.64
C ILE A 295 -17.68 3.38 -20.38
N ASN A 296 -18.44 4.43 -20.08
CA ASN A 296 -18.26 5.76 -20.68
C ASN A 296 -16.88 6.35 -20.35
N LEU A 297 -16.36 6.11 -19.14
CA LEU A 297 -15.02 6.54 -18.74
C LEU A 297 -13.92 5.81 -19.54
N ILE A 298 -14.11 4.53 -19.81
CA ILE A 298 -13.20 3.74 -20.65
C ILE A 298 -13.25 4.22 -22.09
N GLU A 299 -14.46 4.47 -22.63
CA GLU A 299 -14.63 4.96 -24.00
C GLU A 299 -13.97 6.33 -24.20
N THR A 300 -14.10 7.24 -23.23
CA THR A 300 -13.47 8.57 -23.28
C THR A 300 -11.94 8.54 -23.13
N THR A 301 -11.38 7.52 -22.48
CA THR A 301 -9.93 7.43 -22.22
C THR A 301 -9.19 6.60 -23.27
N VAL A 302 -9.85 5.59 -23.83
CA VAL A 302 -9.31 4.74 -24.91
C VAL A 302 -9.66 5.31 -26.30
N GLY A 303 -10.78 6.02 -26.46
CA GLY A 303 -11.20 6.64 -27.73
C GLY A 303 -10.12 7.49 -28.41
N PRO A 304 -9.41 8.39 -27.69
CA PRO A 304 -8.33 9.21 -28.25
C PRO A 304 -7.12 8.41 -28.75
N LEU A 305 -6.95 7.16 -28.32
CA LEU A 305 -5.86 6.27 -28.79
C LEU A 305 -6.18 5.61 -30.14
N VAL A 306 -7.45 5.64 -30.58
CA VAL A 306 -7.88 5.07 -31.87
C VAL A 306 -7.73 6.10 -33.01
N GLU A 307 -7.78 7.39 -32.68
CA GLU A 307 -7.68 8.48 -33.68
C GLU A 307 -6.24 8.93 -33.99
N SER A 308 -5.23 8.46 -33.26
CA SER A 308 -3.81 8.70 -33.59
C SER A 308 -3.30 7.70 -34.64
N LYS A 309 -3.79 7.83 -35.87
CA LYS A 309 -3.19 7.24 -37.07
C LYS A 309 -2.17 8.18 -37.71
#